data_AF-A0A2N9MAT7-F1
#
_entry.id   AF-A0A2N9MAT7-F1
#
_cell.length_a   1.000
_cell.length_b   1.000
_cell.length_c   1.000
_cell.angle_alpha   90.00
_cell.angle_beta   90.00
_cell.angle_gamma   90.00
#
_symmetry.space_group_name_H-M   'P 1'
#
loop_
_entity.id
_entity.type
_entity.pdbx_description
1 polymer ?
#
loop_
_entity_poly.entity_id
_entity_poly.type
_entity_poly.pdbx_seq_one_letter_code
_entity_poly.pdbx_strand_id
1 'polypeptide(L)'
;MNTITRTLGVCLITQCLLTMLVAASRTDAQEAQPVFDVADVRASARSTDSNLHGGFMRGGRYELRNATMVDLIGRAWGVDADNVVGGPGWLETDRFDVIATGPPNTTPESLRLMLQALLADRFKLVVHRDTRPFPEYVLTAGKHPQLKQAAAAGESGCRPVPQNAPDLTPGAIPGASVSCHNITMSEFAERLPRMAGDYFPFNPVVDWTELKGSWDFTLKWTRRRFLVAAGASGVSIYDAVGKQLGLKLEVQNVPTPVIAIDSVNQKPTGNFSGVPQSLAAGPAEFEVAVIKPSAPGSTQRSLRIEPGGRIDLRGFTLKALIKFAWNFQDLDVMDNDDMLVGAPKWLDTERFDIVASPADPARPSGPIDLESIHMMLRALLVDRFKLATHNESQPVSVYALVAAKPKLKKADSSNRPGCRNAPIPIRANMASVPNFSVACRNTTMAQLAERLQPMGGSYIPHPVIDSTGLDGAWDFVLSWSPPHLIEGGDAVGAAAPAARDPNGGLTLVEALDKQLGLRLKLQRRPMPVLVIDHVEQKPTDN
;
A
#
# COMPACT_ATOMS: atom_id res chain seq x y z
N MET A 1 -31.70 68.47 48.03
CA MET A 1 -32.78 68.56 49.03
C MET A 1 -32.44 67.61 50.18
N ASN A 2 -32.85 67.95 51.40
CA ASN A 2 -32.84 67.04 52.56
C ASN A 2 -34.01 66.02 52.38
N THR A 3 -34.20 64.95 53.17
CA THR A 3 -33.84 64.77 54.59
C THR A 3 -33.64 63.30 55.00
N ILE A 4 -32.84 63.13 56.05
CA ILE A 4 -32.50 61.91 56.81
C ILE A 4 -33.68 61.37 57.65
N THR A 5 -33.87 60.04 57.69
CA THR A 5 -34.43 59.26 58.83
C THR A 5 -33.82 57.83 58.75
N ARG A 6 -32.96 57.35 59.67
CA ARG A 6 -33.25 56.66 60.96
C ARG A 6 -34.30 55.53 60.85
N THR A 7 -34.17 54.36 61.47
CA THR A 7 -33.20 53.72 62.41
C THR A 7 -33.34 52.19 62.24
N LEU A 8 -32.57 51.24 62.79
CA LEU A 8 -31.56 51.15 63.88
C LEU A 8 -30.28 50.49 63.29
N GLY A 9 -29.28 49.89 63.97
CA GLY A 9 -28.95 49.61 65.39
C GLY A 9 -27.65 48.78 65.47
N VAL A 10 -27.13 48.43 66.66
CA VAL A 10 -25.87 47.64 66.82
C VAL A 10 -25.98 46.62 67.95
N CYS A 11 -25.41 45.42 67.75
CA CYS A 11 -24.85 44.59 68.81
C CYS A 11 -23.66 43.78 68.26
N LEU A 12 -22.45 43.97 68.80
CA LEU A 12 -21.28 43.14 68.51
C LEU A 12 -21.15 42.04 69.57
N ILE A 13 -20.90 40.79 69.15
CA ILE A 13 -20.12 39.83 69.93
C ILE A 13 -19.10 39.16 69.01
N THR A 14 -17.83 39.25 69.40
CA THR A 14 -16.63 38.63 68.83
C THR A 14 -16.76 37.09 68.83
N GLN A 15 -16.23 36.35 67.86
CA GLN A 15 -14.89 35.72 67.94
C GLN A 15 -14.43 35.18 66.57
N CYS A 16 -13.12 35.02 66.40
CA CYS A 16 -12.44 34.60 65.16
C CYS A 16 -12.78 33.18 64.66
N LEU A 17 -12.72 32.99 63.34
CA LEU A 17 -11.71 32.09 62.76
C LEU A 17 -11.25 32.59 61.39
N LEU A 18 -9.96 32.43 61.08
CA LEU A 18 -9.35 32.89 59.83
C LEU A 18 -9.29 31.74 58.82
N THR A 19 -9.92 31.91 57.65
CA THR A 19 -9.77 31.00 56.50
C THR A 19 -9.26 31.75 55.29
N MET A 20 -8.06 31.37 54.80
CA MET A 20 -7.52 31.90 53.55
C MET A 20 -8.31 31.32 52.37
N LEU A 21 -9.03 32.17 51.64
CA LEU A 21 -9.58 31.79 50.34
C LEU A 21 -8.47 31.93 49.27
N VAL A 22 -7.73 30.85 49.03
CA VAL A 22 -6.76 30.81 47.93
C VAL A 22 -7.53 30.84 46.60
N ALA A 23 -7.44 31.95 45.88
CA ALA A 23 -8.00 32.08 44.55
C ALA A 23 -7.22 31.18 43.58
N ALA A 24 -7.75 29.98 43.31
CA ALA A 24 -7.16 29.02 42.40
C ALA A 24 -7.28 29.52 40.94
N SER A 25 -6.28 30.26 40.49
CA SER A 25 -6.11 30.65 39.09
C SER A 25 -5.99 29.39 38.23
N ARG A 26 -7.07 29.03 37.53
CA ARG A 26 -7.00 28.04 36.46
C ARG A 26 -6.27 28.66 35.28
N THR A 27 -4.96 28.44 35.20
CA THR A 27 -4.29 28.42 33.91
C THR A 27 -4.85 27.23 33.14
N ASP A 28 -5.63 27.50 32.10
CA ASP A 28 -5.90 26.48 31.08
C ASP A 28 -4.55 26.15 30.44
N ALA A 29 -4.01 24.99 30.82
CA ALA A 29 -2.82 24.43 30.19
C ALA A 29 -3.24 23.96 28.79
N GLN A 30 -3.18 24.89 27.82
CA GLN A 30 -3.30 24.55 26.42
C GLN A 30 -2.14 23.63 26.05
N GLU A 31 -2.40 22.33 26.10
CA GLU A 31 -1.44 21.27 25.87
C GLU A 31 -0.76 21.51 24.51
N ALA A 32 0.55 21.78 24.55
CA ALA A 32 1.28 22.18 23.36
C ALA A 32 1.20 21.06 22.33
N GLN A 33 0.81 21.39 21.09
CA GLN A 33 0.76 20.39 20.02
C GLN A 33 2.11 19.67 19.94
N PRO A 34 2.15 18.33 19.96
CA PRO A 34 3.41 17.61 19.94
C PRO A 34 4.10 17.90 18.62
N VAL A 35 5.39 18.23 18.68
CA VAL A 35 6.25 18.55 17.54
C VAL A 35 7.49 17.66 17.59
N PHE A 36 8.17 17.52 16.45
CA PHE A 36 9.51 16.94 16.40
C PHE A 36 10.53 17.90 17.03
N ASP A 37 11.48 17.37 17.80
CA ASP A 37 12.61 18.11 18.36
C ASP A 37 13.51 18.66 17.25
N VAL A 38 13.69 17.86 16.18
CA VAL A 38 14.47 18.20 14.99
C VAL A 38 13.80 17.54 13.78
N ALA A 39 13.74 18.23 12.63
CA ALA A 39 13.25 17.65 11.37
C ALA A 39 14.02 18.21 10.15
N ASP A 40 14.64 17.31 9.39
CA ASP A 40 15.06 17.51 8.00
C ASP A 40 13.88 17.18 7.07
N VAL A 41 13.51 18.12 6.21
CA VAL A 41 12.47 17.96 5.18
C VAL A 41 13.04 18.45 3.85
N ARG A 42 13.12 17.55 2.87
CA ARG A 42 13.76 17.82 1.57
C ARG A 42 13.06 17.07 0.44
N ALA A 43 13.24 17.54 -0.79
CA ALA A 43 12.84 16.76 -1.97
C ALA A 43 13.72 15.50 -2.08
N SER A 44 13.11 14.35 -2.36
CA SER A 44 13.82 13.10 -2.61
C SER A 44 14.63 13.18 -3.90
N ALA A 45 15.74 12.45 -3.98
CA ALA A 45 16.46 12.28 -5.23
C ALA A 45 15.59 11.56 -6.27
N ARG A 46 15.71 11.92 -7.55
CA ARG A 46 15.03 11.18 -8.63
C ARG A 46 15.59 9.76 -8.70
N SER A 47 14.70 8.79 -8.55
CA SER A 47 14.99 7.35 -8.56
C SER A 47 14.08 6.66 -9.56
N THR A 48 14.51 5.52 -10.10
CA THR A 48 13.62 4.57 -10.82
C THR A 48 12.70 3.84 -9.85
N ASP A 49 13.09 3.77 -8.57
CA ASP A 49 12.23 3.30 -7.48
C ASP A 49 11.36 4.47 -6.97
N SER A 50 10.06 4.42 -7.27
CA SER A 50 9.06 5.40 -6.83
C SER A 50 8.24 4.94 -5.62
N ASN A 51 8.65 3.86 -4.94
CA ASN A 51 7.92 3.31 -3.80
C ASN A 51 8.10 4.13 -2.52
N LEU A 52 7.04 4.18 -1.71
CA LEU A 52 7.00 4.89 -0.43
C LEU A 52 7.61 4.05 0.70
N HIS A 53 8.60 4.58 1.40
CA HIS A 53 9.34 3.82 2.42
C HIS A 53 9.27 4.43 3.82
N GLY A 54 9.25 3.55 4.83
CA GLY A 54 9.21 3.91 6.25
C GLY A 54 7.89 4.53 6.73
N GLY A 55 8.02 5.56 7.58
CA GLY A 55 6.92 6.35 8.11
C GLY A 55 6.37 5.90 9.46
N PHE A 56 7.23 5.39 10.34
CA PHE A 56 6.94 4.99 11.72
C PHE A 56 7.99 5.57 12.67
N MET A 57 7.62 5.85 13.92
CA MET A 57 8.59 6.17 14.97
C MET A 57 9.29 4.90 15.48
N ARG A 58 10.61 4.94 15.58
CA ARG A 58 11.47 3.87 16.10
C ARG A 58 12.49 4.50 17.06
N GLY A 59 12.41 4.21 18.36
CA GLY A 59 13.38 4.68 19.36
C GLY A 59 13.54 6.21 19.44
N GLY A 60 12.51 6.98 19.07
CA GLY A 60 12.58 8.45 19.00
C GLY A 60 13.01 9.03 17.65
N ARG A 61 13.32 8.19 16.64
CA ARG A 61 13.56 8.63 15.25
C ARG A 61 12.38 8.29 14.35
N TYR A 62 11.94 9.25 13.55
CA TYR A 62 11.02 9.06 12.43
C TYR A 62 11.80 9.15 11.12
N GLU A 63 11.55 8.23 10.21
CA GLU A 63 12.13 8.27 8.87
C GLU A 63 11.08 7.82 7.85
N LEU A 64 10.77 8.69 6.89
CA LEU A 64 9.89 8.48 5.75
C LEU A 64 10.63 8.96 4.51
N ARG A 65 10.65 8.15 3.45
CA ARG A 65 11.33 8.50 2.20
C ARG A 65 10.41 8.36 1.00
N ASN A 66 10.71 9.13 -0.03
CA ASN A 66 10.04 9.04 -1.33
C ASN A 66 8.50 9.25 -1.23
N ALA A 67 8.07 10.11 -0.32
CA ALA A 67 6.65 10.35 -0.04
C ALA A 67 6.09 11.49 -0.88
N THR A 68 4.95 11.29 -1.51
CA THR A 68 4.18 12.42 -2.06
C THR A 68 3.57 13.26 -0.96
N MET A 69 3.11 14.46 -1.31
CA MET A 69 2.31 15.27 -0.39
C MET A 69 0.98 14.59 -0.04
N VAL A 70 0.36 13.80 -0.94
CA VAL A 70 -0.83 13.00 -0.59
C VAL A 70 -0.49 11.84 0.37
N ASP A 71 0.68 11.19 0.23
CA ASP A 71 1.17 10.19 1.19
C ASP A 71 1.40 10.80 2.58
N LEU A 72 2.03 11.97 2.63
CA LEU A 72 2.30 12.73 3.86
C LEU A 72 1.01 13.16 4.57
N ILE A 73 0.05 13.72 3.83
CA ILE A 73 -1.24 14.17 4.38
C ILE A 73 -2.09 12.97 4.83
N GLY A 74 -2.16 11.90 4.03
CA GLY A 74 -2.87 10.69 4.42
C GLY A 74 -2.37 10.13 5.75
N ARG A 75 -1.04 9.99 5.88
CA ARG A 75 -0.40 9.58 7.15
C ARG A 75 -0.68 10.55 8.30
N ALA A 76 -0.55 11.86 8.08
CA ALA A 76 -0.74 12.88 9.10
C ALA A 76 -2.18 12.97 9.64
N TRP A 77 -3.20 12.72 8.81
CA TRP A 77 -4.61 12.73 9.23
C TRP A 77 -5.20 11.34 9.50
N GLY A 78 -4.47 10.26 9.22
CA GLY A 78 -4.92 8.88 9.45
C GLY A 78 -5.96 8.40 8.43
N VAL A 79 -5.85 8.87 7.18
CA VAL A 79 -6.72 8.50 6.06
C VAL A 79 -5.89 7.93 4.90
N ASP A 80 -6.47 7.13 4.04
CA ASP A 80 -5.81 6.70 2.79
C ASP A 80 -5.44 7.91 1.93
N ALA A 81 -4.38 7.81 1.12
CA ALA A 81 -3.99 8.88 0.20
C ALA A 81 -5.10 9.23 -0.82
N ASP A 82 -5.96 8.25 -1.17
CA ASP A 82 -7.16 8.48 -1.97
C ASP A 82 -8.23 9.31 -1.23
N ASN A 83 -8.25 9.29 0.10
CA ASN A 83 -9.12 10.14 0.90
C ASN A 83 -8.55 11.56 1.13
N VAL A 84 -7.44 11.91 0.44
CA VAL A 84 -6.94 13.28 0.30
C VAL A 84 -7.39 13.84 -1.07
N VAL A 85 -8.02 15.01 -1.10
CA VAL A 85 -8.64 15.62 -2.29
C VAL A 85 -8.27 17.10 -2.48
N GLY A 86 -8.48 17.64 -3.68
CA GLY A 86 -8.13 19.03 -4.00
C GLY A 86 -6.63 19.27 -4.12
N GLY A 87 -6.25 20.55 -4.29
CA GLY A 87 -4.86 20.98 -4.49
C GLY A 87 -4.26 20.65 -5.87
N PRO A 88 -3.06 21.19 -6.17
CA PRO A 88 -2.40 21.07 -7.48
C PRO A 88 -1.86 19.67 -7.81
N GLY A 89 -1.56 19.41 -9.08
CA GLY A 89 -1.13 18.09 -9.56
C GLY A 89 0.24 17.60 -9.08
N TRP A 90 1.15 18.49 -8.66
CA TRP A 90 2.47 18.09 -8.13
C TRP A 90 2.36 17.26 -6.85
N LEU A 91 1.24 17.37 -6.13
CA LEU A 91 0.96 16.62 -4.90
C LEU A 91 0.97 15.09 -5.07
N GLU A 92 0.86 14.60 -6.32
CA GLU A 92 0.80 13.18 -6.69
C GLU A 92 2.11 12.69 -7.36
N THR A 93 3.05 13.60 -7.66
CA THR A 93 4.29 13.31 -8.40
C THR A 93 5.55 13.65 -7.63
N ASP A 94 5.57 14.77 -6.90
CA ASP A 94 6.76 15.27 -6.23
C ASP A 94 6.98 14.50 -4.92
N ARG A 95 8.21 14.05 -4.71
CA ARG A 95 8.61 13.11 -3.65
C ARG A 95 9.47 13.83 -2.63
N PHE A 96 9.25 13.53 -1.34
CA PHE A 96 9.94 14.15 -0.21
C PHE A 96 10.48 13.09 0.76
N ASP A 97 11.64 13.38 1.33
CA ASP A 97 12.18 12.70 2.51
C ASP A 97 11.85 13.54 3.75
N VAL A 98 11.46 12.85 4.82
CA VAL A 98 11.29 13.43 6.16
C VAL A 98 12.08 12.57 7.14
N ILE A 99 13.15 13.14 7.71
CA ILE A 99 13.96 12.52 8.77
C ILE A 99 13.84 13.41 10.00
N ALA A 100 13.32 12.88 11.10
CA ALA A 100 13.03 13.67 12.28
C ALA A 100 13.29 12.90 13.59
N THR A 101 13.43 13.64 14.68
CA THR A 101 13.54 13.09 16.04
C THR A 101 12.46 13.66 16.95
N GLY A 102 12.01 12.86 17.92
CA GLY A 102 10.98 13.21 18.89
C GLY A 102 11.04 12.30 20.11
N PRO A 103 10.11 12.43 21.07
CA PRO A 103 10.07 11.63 22.28
C PRO A 103 10.09 10.11 21.98
N PRO A 104 10.89 9.29 22.70
CA PRO A 104 11.07 7.88 22.37
C PRO A 104 9.79 7.04 22.46
N ASN A 105 8.84 7.46 23.33
CA ASN A 105 7.56 6.81 23.55
C ASN A 105 6.41 7.46 22.74
N THR A 106 6.71 8.08 21.59
CA THR A 106 5.69 8.73 20.73
C THR A 106 4.66 7.71 20.22
N THR A 107 3.39 7.91 20.57
CA THR A 107 2.27 7.09 20.07
C THR A 107 1.97 7.39 18.59
N PRO A 108 1.27 6.50 17.86
CA PRO A 108 0.81 6.80 16.50
C PRO A 108 -0.05 8.08 16.43
N GLU A 109 -0.85 8.35 17.46
CA GLU A 109 -1.70 9.52 17.58
C GLU A 109 -0.87 10.81 17.74
N SER A 110 0.14 10.79 18.62
CA SER A 110 1.09 11.91 18.75
C SER A 110 1.89 12.12 17.48
N LEU A 111 2.34 11.05 16.82
CA LEU A 111 3.06 11.12 15.54
C LEU A 111 2.21 11.75 14.42
N ARG A 112 0.92 11.43 14.35
CA ARG A 112 -0.02 12.10 13.41
C ARG A 112 -0.05 13.61 13.66
N LEU A 113 -0.16 14.05 14.91
CA LEU A 113 -0.15 15.46 15.28
C LEU A 113 1.21 16.14 14.98
N MET A 114 2.33 15.48 15.24
CA MET A 114 3.68 15.97 14.91
C MET A 114 3.87 16.16 13.40
N LEU A 115 3.30 15.26 12.58
CA LEU A 115 3.28 15.41 11.13
C LEU A 115 2.35 16.54 10.67
N GLN A 116 1.17 16.72 11.27
CA GLN A 116 0.29 17.85 10.98
C GLN A 116 1.00 19.18 11.25
N ALA A 117 1.65 19.33 12.40
CA ALA A 117 2.42 20.52 12.75
C ALA A 117 3.62 20.75 11.80
N LEU A 118 4.34 19.68 11.45
CA LEU A 118 5.47 19.76 10.50
C LEU A 118 5.03 20.20 9.10
N LEU A 119 3.90 19.70 8.60
CA LEU A 119 3.36 20.07 7.28
C LEU A 119 2.79 21.50 7.28
N ALA A 120 2.10 21.89 8.36
CA ALA A 120 1.59 23.25 8.56
C ALA A 120 2.72 24.28 8.67
N ASP A 121 3.85 23.95 9.31
CA ASP A 121 5.02 24.84 9.28
C ASP A 121 5.76 24.78 7.93
N ARG A 122 6.27 23.62 7.53
CA ARG A 122 7.23 23.57 6.42
C ARG A 122 6.61 23.84 5.06
N PHE A 123 5.43 23.29 4.80
CA PHE A 123 4.76 23.46 3.51
C PHE A 123 3.64 24.52 3.55
N LYS A 124 3.40 25.17 4.71
CA LYS A 124 2.27 26.09 4.93
C LYS A 124 0.94 25.47 4.48
N LEU A 125 0.78 24.18 4.78
CA LEU A 125 -0.37 23.38 4.44
C LEU A 125 -1.62 23.87 5.18
N VAL A 126 -2.68 24.15 4.44
CA VAL A 126 -4.03 24.40 4.95
C VAL A 126 -4.98 23.36 4.34
N VAL A 127 -5.74 22.71 5.22
CA VAL A 127 -6.74 21.69 4.87
C VAL A 127 -8.01 21.86 5.71
N HIS A 128 -9.13 21.39 5.18
CA HIS A 128 -10.35 21.18 5.93
C HIS A 128 -10.88 19.74 5.79
N ARG A 129 -11.80 19.36 6.68
CA ARG A 129 -12.59 18.13 6.54
C ARG A 129 -13.77 18.39 5.63
N ASP A 130 -13.95 17.52 4.65
CA ASP A 130 -15.04 17.54 3.67
C ASP A 130 -15.59 16.11 3.52
N THR A 131 -16.69 15.92 2.78
CA THR A 131 -17.29 14.61 2.54
C THR A 131 -17.62 14.47 1.05
N ARG A 132 -17.07 13.43 0.40
CA ARG A 132 -17.22 13.22 -1.05
C ARG A 132 -17.89 11.89 -1.38
N PRO A 133 -18.78 11.84 -2.38
CA PRO A 133 -19.34 10.59 -2.86
C PRO A 133 -18.27 9.80 -3.63
N PHE A 134 -17.84 8.67 -3.08
CA PHE A 134 -17.01 7.69 -3.79
C PHE A 134 -17.81 6.41 -4.08
N PRO A 135 -17.68 5.82 -5.29
CA PRO A 135 -18.28 4.52 -5.57
C PRO A 135 -17.53 3.46 -4.76
N GLU A 136 -18.25 2.76 -3.88
CA GLU A 136 -17.74 1.66 -3.06
C GLU A 136 -18.68 0.46 -3.12
N TYR A 137 -18.20 -0.72 -2.72
CA TYR A 137 -19.10 -1.84 -2.46
C TYR A 137 -19.85 -1.60 -1.15
N VAL A 138 -21.18 -1.70 -1.19
CA VAL A 138 -22.06 -1.53 -0.04
C VAL A 138 -22.85 -2.80 0.21
N LEU A 139 -22.80 -3.28 1.45
CA LEU A 139 -23.65 -4.34 1.99
C LEU A 139 -24.94 -3.71 2.52
N THR A 140 -26.09 -4.12 2.00
CA THR A 140 -27.42 -3.67 2.41
C THR A 140 -28.31 -4.85 2.81
N ALA A 141 -29.35 -4.59 3.60
CA ALA A 141 -30.34 -5.62 3.92
C ALA A 141 -31.21 -5.92 2.69
N GLY A 142 -31.43 -7.20 2.39
CA GLY A 142 -32.46 -7.62 1.46
C GLY A 142 -33.85 -7.57 2.13
N LYS A 143 -34.91 -7.83 1.35
CA LYS A 143 -36.30 -7.76 1.84
C LYS A 143 -36.59 -8.71 3.01
N HIS A 144 -35.88 -9.83 3.08
CA HIS A 144 -36.02 -10.86 4.11
C HIS A 144 -34.62 -11.39 4.48
N PRO A 145 -33.90 -10.74 5.41
CA PRO A 145 -32.60 -11.22 5.88
C PRO A 145 -32.74 -12.62 6.51
N GLN A 146 -31.83 -13.52 6.15
CA GLN A 146 -31.80 -14.93 6.58
C GLN A 146 -30.70 -15.16 7.63
N LEU A 147 -30.60 -14.25 8.59
CA LEU A 147 -29.59 -14.27 9.64
C LEU A 147 -30.18 -14.80 10.94
N LYS A 148 -29.47 -15.71 11.62
CA LYS A 148 -29.80 -16.14 12.98
C LYS A 148 -29.12 -15.19 13.96
N GLN A 149 -29.88 -14.56 14.86
CA GLN A 149 -29.30 -13.72 15.91
C GLN A 149 -28.45 -14.58 16.85
N ALA A 150 -27.25 -14.10 17.19
CA ALA A 150 -26.35 -14.80 18.09
C ALA A 150 -26.84 -14.74 19.54
N ALA A 151 -26.48 -15.76 20.34
CA ALA A 151 -26.65 -15.70 21.78
C ALA A 151 -25.65 -14.69 22.40
N ALA A 152 -26.03 -14.05 23.51
CA ALA A 152 -25.26 -12.95 24.11
C ALA A 152 -23.90 -13.36 24.74
N ALA A 153 -23.46 -14.60 24.59
CA ALA A 153 -22.18 -15.10 25.09
C ALA A 153 -21.55 -16.08 24.09
N GLY A 154 -20.31 -15.81 23.68
CA GLY A 154 -19.52 -16.64 22.76
C GLY A 154 -18.37 -15.87 22.13
N GLU A 155 -17.31 -16.58 21.71
CA GLU A 155 -16.20 -15.97 20.95
C GLU A 155 -16.73 -15.34 19.65
N SER A 156 -16.40 -14.06 19.42
CA SER A 156 -16.76 -13.38 18.18
C SER A 156 -15.75 -13.63 17.07
N GLY A 157 -16.24 -13.95 15.88
CA GLY A 157 -15.45 -13.89 14.65
C GLY A 157 -15.83 -14.93 13.60
N CYS A 158 -15.14 -14.83 12.47
CA CYS A 158 -15.28 -15.72 11.33
C CYS A 158 -14.06 -16.65 11.24
N ARG A 159 -14.30 -17.96 11.22
CA ARG A 159 -13.29 -19.01 11.05
C ARG A 159 -13.55 -19.77 9.73
N PRO A 160 -12.52 -20.00 8.88
CA PRO A 160 -12.66 -20.92 7.74
C PRO A 160 -13.13 -22.28 8.23
N VAL A 161 -14.19 -22.81 7.62
CA VAL A 161 -14.64 -24.18 7.88
C VAL A 161 -13.68 -25.10 7.11
N PRO A 162 -12.94 -26.00 7.77
CA PRO A 162 -12.18 -27.02 7.06
C PRO A 162 -13.14 -27.80 6.17
N GLN A 163 -12.90 -27.81 4.87
CA GLN A 163 -13.39 -28.90 4.06
C GLN A 163 -12.62 -30.13 4.53
N ASN A 164 -13.35 -31.14 5.02
CA ASN A 164 -12.81 -32.50 5.08
C ASN A 164 -12.17 -32.78 3.72
N ALA A 165 -10.99 -33.42 3.72
CA ALA A 165 -10.14 -33.56 2.53
C ALA A 165 -11.00 -33.87 1.29
N PRO A 166 -10.91 -33.05 0.23
CA PRO A 166 -11.91 -33.06 -0.84
C PRO A 166 -12.06 -34.48 -1.36
N ASP A 167 -13.31 -34.94 -1.51
CA ASP A 167 -13.59 -36.23 -2.13
C ASP A 167 -12.77 -36.31 -3.41
N LEU A 168 -11.79 -37.21 -3.45
CA LEU A 168 -10.69 -37.19 -4.44
C LEU A 168 -11.15 -37.55 -5.86
N THR A 169 -12.46 -37.57 -6.08
CA THR A 169 -13.14 -37.38 -7.37
C THR A 169 -12.48 -36.27 -8.20
N PRO A 170 -11.84 -36.61 -9.32
CA PRO A 170 -11.31 -35.61 -10.24
C PRO A 170 -12.46 -34.73 -10.77
N GLY A 171 -12.32 -33.41 -10.66
CA GLY A 171 -13.34 -32.44 -11.08
C GLY A 171 -14.16 -31.81 -9.94
N ALA A 172 -13.98 -32.20 -8.68
CA ALA A 172 -14.59 -31.51 -7.54
C ALA A 172 -14.12 -30.04 -7.45
N ILE A 173 -15.03 -29.07 -7.62
CA ILE A 173 -14.70 -27.65 -7.56
C ILE A 173 -14.44 -27.20 -6.10
N PRO A 174 -13.26 -26.63 -5.77
CA PRO A 174 -12.99 -26.13 -4.42
C PRO A 174 -13.81 -24.86 -4.11
N GLY A 175 -14.85 -25.02 -3.30
CA GLY A 175 -15.53 -23.90 -2.66
C GLY A 175 -14.65 -23.22 -1.59
N ALA A 176 -15.15 -22.11 -1.07
CA ALA A 176 -14.77 -21.56 0.22
C ALA A 176 -15.98 -21.61 1.15
N SER A 177 -15.73 -21.85 2.44
CA SER A 177 -16.75 -21.93 3.48
C SER A 177 -16.21 -21.29 4.75
N VAL A 178 -16.99 -20.39 5.35
CA VAL A 178 -16.62 -19.68 6.58
C VAL A 178 -17.80 -19.72 7.54
N SER A 179 -17.56 -20.07 8.80
CA SER A 179 -18.55 -19.92 9.86
C SER A 179 -18.23 -18.68 10.67
N CYS A 180 -19.19 -17.78 10.75
CA CYS A 180 -19.13 -16.55 11.54
C CYS A 180 -20.06 -16.69 12.74
N HIS A 181 -19.54 -16.35 13.91
CA HIS A 181 -20.25 -16.43 15.18
C HIS A 181 -20.16 -15.09 15.91
N ASN A 182 -21.28 -14.70 16.54
CA ASN A 182 -21.38 -13.47 17.33
C ASN A 182 -20.74 -12.23 16.66
N ILE A 183 -21.02 -12.00 15.36
CA ILE A 183 -20.43 -10.92 14.57
C ILE A 183 -21.47 -9.86 14.16
N THR A 184 -21.11 -8.59 14.22
CA THR A 184 -21.94 -7.49 13.67
C THR A 184 -21.84 -7.40 12.14
N MET A 185 -22.75 -6.67 11.48
CA MET A 185 -22.68 -6.48 10.03
C MET A 185 -21.49 -5.59 9.60
N SER A 186 -21.08 -4.59 10.41
CA SER A 186 -19.85 -3.81 10.18
C SER A 186 -18.62 -4.70 10.16
N GLU A 187 -18.42 -5.51 11.21
CA GLU A 187 -17.28 -6.43 11.26
C GLU A 187 -17.32 -7.48 10.14
N PHE A 188 -18.51 -7.91 9.71
CA PHE A 188 -18.64 -8.81 8.57
C PHE A 188 -18.21 -8.12 7.27
N ALA A 189 -18.64 -6.88 7.03
CA ALA A 189 -18.24 -6.07 5.89
C ALA A 189 -16.73 -5.80 5.88
N GLU A 190 -16.14 -5.38 7.00
CA GLU A 190 -14.69 -5.18 7.18
C GLU A 190 -13.86 -6.45 6.95
N ARG A 191 -14.39 -7.62 7.32
CA ARG A 191 -13.71 -8.91 7.14
C ARG A 191 -13.95 -9.49 5.74
N LEU A 192 -15.01 -9.12 5.03
CA LEU A 192 -15.40 -9.74 3.76
C LEU A 192 -14.33 -9.64 2.66
N PRO A 193 -13.66 -8.50 2.41
CA PRO A 193 -12.52 -8.45 1.49
C PRO A 193 -11.35 -9.36 1.88
N ARG A 194 -11.11 -9.58 3.18
CA ARG A 194 -10.07 -10.52 3.64
C ARG A 194 -10.48 -11.99 3.47
N MET A 195 -11.78 -12.29 3.53
CA MET A 195 -12.30 -13.65 3.35
C MET A 195 -12.44 -14.03 1.86
N ALA A 196 -12.87 -13.10 1.02
CA ALA A 196 -13.16 -13.29 -0.40
C ALA A 196 -12.33 -12.35 -1.31
N GLY A 197 -11.03 -12.22 -1.01
CA GLY A 197 -10.14 -11.25 -1.68
C GLY A 197 -9.92 -11.46 -3.19
N ASP A 198 -10.30 -12.61 -3.74
CA ASP A 198 -10.36 -12.84 -5.19
C ASP A 198 -11.54 -12.12 -5.86
N TYR A 199 -12.57 -11.76 -5.10
CA TYR A 199 -13.69 -10.91 -5.53
C TYR A 199 -13.47 -9.42 -5.21
N PHE A 200 -12.78 -9.10 -4.11
CA PHE A 200 -12.58 -7.72 -3.62
C PHE A 200 -11.09 -7.32 -3.54
N PRO A 201 -10.30 -7.38 -4.63
CA PRO A 201 -8.91 -6.93 -4.59
C PRO A 201 -8.84 -5.40 -4.40
N PHE A 202 -8.35 -4.98 -3.23
CA PHE A 202 -8.12 -3.58 -2.85
C PHE A 202 -9.37 -2.66 -2.76
N ASN A 203 -10.59 -3.22 -2.71
CA ASN A 203 -11.80 -2.45 -2.42
C ASN A 203 -12.35 -2.79 -1.03
N PRO A 204 -12.77 -1.80 -0.21
CA PRO A 204 -13.52 -2.05 1.02
C PRO A 204 -14.95 -2.52 0.71
N VAL A 205 -15.66 -2.96 1.75
CA VAL A 205 -17.11 -3.14 1.75
C VAL A 205 -17.67 -2.37 2.95
N VAL A 206 -18.71 -1.57 2.73
CA VAL A 206 -19.33 -0.69 3.75
C VAL A 206 -20.66 -1.29 4.21
N ASP A 207 -20.92 -1.32 5.52
CA ASP A 207 -22.20 -1.79 6.08
C ASP A 207 -23.26 -0.69 6.11
N TRP A 208 -24.23 -0.77 5.19
CA TRP A 208 -25.51 -0.04 5.21
C TRP A 208 -26.69 -1.02 5.35
N THR A 209 -26.54 -2.08 6.15
CA THR A 209 -27.64 -3.01 6.43
C THR A 209 -28.66 -2.46 7.43
N GLU A 210 -28.25 -1.52 8.28
CA GLU A 210 -28.97 -1.03 9.47
C GLU A 210 -29.32 -2.14 10.50
N LEU A 211 -28.82 -3.37 10.33
CA LEU A 211 -29.17 -4.53 11.15
C LEU A 211 -28.42 -4.53 12.48
N LYS A 212 -29.15 -4.19 13.55
CA LYS A 212 -28.62 -4.11 14.92
C LYS A 212 -28.45 -5.49 15.55
N GLY A 213 -27.33 -5.67 16.25
CA GLY A 213 -26.99 -6.90 16.97
C GLY A 213 -25.96 -7.76 16.24
N SER A 214 -25.66 -8.91 16.86
CA SER A 214 -24.69 -9.89 16.37
C SER A 214 -25.38 -11.12 15.79
N TRP A 215 -24.73 -11.77 14.83
CA TRP A 215 -25.32 -12.84 14.01
C TRP A 215 -24.42 -14.09 13.96
N ASP A 216 -25.06 -15.26 13.87
CA ASP A 216 -24.46 -16.56 13.58
C ASP A 216 -24.84 -16.98 12.15
N PHE A 217 -23.86 -17.31 11.30
CA PHE A 217 -24.12 -17.85 9.97
C PHE A 217 -22.91 -18.61 9.39
N THR A 218 -23.16 -19.52 8.45
CA THR A 218 -22.11 -20.14 7.63
C THR A 218 -22.31 -19.72 6.17
N LEU A 219 -21.32 -19.02 5.60
CA LEU A 219 -21.33 -18.54 4.22
C LEU A 219 -20.50 -19.46 3.32
N LYS A 220 -21.05 -19.88 2.18
CA LYS A 220 -20.41 -20.79 1.23
C LYS A 220 -20.43 -20.21 -0.19
N TRP A 221 -19.30 -20.18 -0.87
CA TRP A 221 -19.19 -19.64 -2.24
C TRP A 221 -18.13 -20.39 -3.05
N THR A 222 -18.18 -20.29 -4.37
CA THR A 222 -17.13 -20.77 -5.27
C THR A 222 -16.02 -19.73 -5.33
N ARG A 223 -14.74 -20.12 -5.15
CA ARG A 223 -13.62 -19.19 -5.40
C ARG A 223 -13.66 -18.73 -6.86
N ARG A 224 -13.42 -17.44 -7.11
CA ARG A 224 -13.67 -16.78 -8.39
C ARG A 224 -12.97 -17.46 -9.57
N ARG A 225 -11.72 -17.89 -9.36
CA ARG A 225 -10.91 -18.63 -10.34
C ARG A 225 -11.52 -19.97 -10.80
N PHE A 226 -12.48 -20.51 -10.05
CA PHE A 226 -13.22 -21.74 -10.38
C PHE A 226 -14.69 -21.49 -10.74
N LEU A 227 -15.16 -20.23 -10.74
CA LEU A 227 -16.57 -19.91 -10.97
C LEU A 227 -17.03 -20.27 -12.39
N VAL A 228 -16.15 -20.11 -13.38
CA VAL A 228 -16.37 -20.58 -14.77
C VAL A 228 -16.51 -22.10 -14.82
N ALA A 229 -15.56 -22.83 -14.24
CA ALA A 229 -15.53 -24.29 -14.23
C ALA A 229 -16.72 -24.92 -13.49
N ALA A 230 -17.28 -24.22 -12.49
CA ALA A 230 -18.48 -24.65 -11.79
C ALA A 230 -19.78 -24.50 -12.60
N GLY A 231 -19.80 -23.65 -13.65
CA GLY A 231 -20.98 -23.38 -14.46
C GLY A 231 -22.21 -23.05 -13.62
N ALA A 232 -23.32 -23.78 -13.87
CA ALA A 232 -24.57 -23.60 -13.13
C ALA A 232 -24.51 -23.97 -11.63
N SER A 233 -23.47 -24.69 -11.18
CA SER A 233 -23.22 -24.94 -9.74
C SER A 233 -22.38 -23.84 -9.07
N GLY A 234 -21.87 -22.88 -9.85
CA GLY A 234 -21.08 -21.76 -9.37
C GLY A 234 -21.91 -20.76 -8.57
N VAL A 235 -21.47 -20.46 -7.35
CA VAL A 235 -22.08 -19.44 -6.49
C VAL A 235 -21.04 -18.36 -6.24
N SER A 236 -21.23 -17.17 -6.84
CA SER A 236 -20.33 -16.03 -6.56
C SER A 236 -20.48 -15.56 -5.10
N ILE A 237 -19.55 -14.76 -4.58
CA ILE A 237 -19.72 -14.20 -3.22
C ILE A 237 -20.98 -13.32 -3.11
N TYR A 238 -21.31 -12.59 -4.19
CA TYR A 238 -22.51 -11.76 -4.27
C TYR A 238 -23.79 -12.62 -4.27
N ASP A 239 -23.79 -13.75 -5.00
CA ASP A 239 -24.85 -14.75 -4.95
C ASP A 239 -24.98 -15.41 -3.58
N ALA A 240 -23.87 -15.69 -2.90
CA ALA A 240 -23.87 -16.34 -1.60
C ALA A 240 -24.49 -15.41 -0.53
N VAL A 241 -24.04 -14.15 -0.47
CA VAL A 241 -24.59 -13.12 0.42
C VAL A 241 -26.07 -12.87 0.12
N GLY A 242 -26.47 -12.87 -1.16
CA GLY A 242 -27.87 -12.81 -1.59
C GLY A 242 -28.72 -14.00 -1.14
N LYS A 243 -28.31 -15.22 -1.49
CA LYS A 243 -29.12 -16.45 -1.42
C LYS A 243 -29.04 -17.20 -0.09
N GLN A 244 -28.04 -16.90 0.75
CA GLN A 244 -27.83 -17.60 2.03
C GLN A 244 -28.02 -16.69 3.25
N LEU A 245 -27.80 -15.37 3.10
CA LEU A 245 -27.94 -14.40 4.19
C LEU A 245 -29.13 -13.44 4.00
N GLY A 246 -29.77 -13.44 2.83
CA GLY A 246 -30.85 -12.49 2.51
C GLY A 246 -30.38 -11.03 2.53
N LEU A 247 -29.09 -10.79 2.31
CA LEU A 247 -28.45 -9.47 2.21
C LEU A 247 -28.21 -9.13 0.73
N LYS A 248 -27.61 -7.98 0.44
CA LYS A 248 -27.34 -7.53 -0.93
C LYS A 248 -26.04 -6.76 -0.99
N LEU A 249 -25.23 -7.03 -2.02
CA LEU A 249 -24.00 -6.29 -2.32
C LEU A 249 -24.18 -5.53 -3.63
N GLU A 250 -23.91 -4.23 -3.63
CA GLU A 250 -23.97 -3.35 -4.80
C GLU A 250 -22.82 -2.35 -4.80
N VAL A 251 -22.57 -1.72 -5.95
CA VAL A 251 -21.71 -0.53 -6.00
C VAL A 251 -22.61 0.70 -5.82
N GLN A 252 -22.37 1.51 -4.79
CA GLN A 252 -23.13 2.73 -4.51
C GLN A 252 -22.18 3.87 -4.12
N ASN A 253 -22.64 5.12 -4.25
CA ASN A 253 -21.86 6.30 -3.87
C ASN A 253 -21.94 6.52 -2.35
N VAL A 254 -20.90 6.10 -1.63
CA VAL A 254 -20.76 6.31 -0.18
C VAL A 254 -20.26 7.75 0.08
N PRO A 255 -20.90 8.51 1.00
CA PRO A 255 -20.36 9.79 1.48
C PRO A 255 -19.13 9.54 2.37
N THR A 256 -17.94 9.50 1.76
CA THR A 256 -16.68 9.21 2.44
C THR A 256 -16.07 10.51 3.01
N PRO A 257 -15.68 10.53 4.31
CA PRO A 257 -14.92 11.66 4.87
C PRO A 257 -13.56 11.79 4.20
N VAL A 258 -13.19 13.02 3.82
CA VAL A 258 -11.94 13.33 3.12
C VAL A 258 -11.24 14.55 3.73
N ILE A 259 -9.94 14.64 3.47
CA ILE A 259 -9.11 15.83 3.76
C ILE A 259 -8.97 16.62 2.46
N ALA A 260 -9.61 17.78 2.41
CA ALA A 260 -9.56 18.69 1.26
C ALA A 260 -8.43 19.71 1.44
N ILE A 261 -7.59 19.88 0.42
CA ILE A 261 -6.45 20.80 0.42
C ILE A 261 -6.86 22.16 -0.13
N ASP A 262 -6.74 23.18 0.70
CA ASP A 262 -7.03 24.58 0.37
C ASP A 262 -5.80 25.28 -0.21
N SER A 263 -4.65 25.15 0.45
CA SER A 263 -3.37 25.71 0.00
C SER A 263 -2.18 24.93 0.54
N VAL A 264 -1.10 24.87 -0.23
CA VAL A 264 0.15 24.19 0.14
C VAL A 264 1.29 24.64 -0.80
N ASN A 265 2.46 24.93 -0.23
CA ASN A 265 3.66 25.30 -0.99
C ASN A 265 4.39 24.06 -1.52
N GLN A 266 4.88 24.11 -2.76
CA GLN A 266 5.65 23.01 -3.38
C GLN A 266 7.05 22.85 -2.80
N LYS A 267 7.65 23.93 -2.29
CA LYS A 267 8.98 23.92 -1.67
C LYS A 267 8.80 24.10 -0.16
N PRO A 268 9.38 23.24 0.69
CA PRO A 268 9.36 23.44 2.12
C PRO A 268 10.16 24.69 2.50
N THR A 269 9.82 25.32 3.63
CA THR A 269 10.71 26.29 4.28
C THR A 269 12.00 25.58 4.73
N GLY A 270 13.09 26.35 4.76
CA GLY A 270 14.41 25.81 5.12
C GLY A 270 14.41 25.15 6.51
N ASN A 271 15.26 24.13 6.66
CA ASN A 271 15.50 23.48 7.94
C ASN A 271 15.97 24.49 9.00
N PHE A 272 15.60 24.24 10.26
CA PHE A 272 15.99 25.09 11.38
C PHE A 272 17.51 25.22 11.49
N SER A 273 18.00 26.43 11.79
CA SER A 273 19.41 26.69 12.04
C SER A 273 19.88 25.89 13.25
N GLY A 274 20.71 24.87 13.01
CA GLY A 274 21.17 23.94 14.05
C GLY A 274 20.69 22.50 13.89
N VAL A 275 19.97 22.13 12.82
CA VAL A 275 19.84 20.70 12.42
C VAL A 275 21.26 20.11 12.28
N PRO A 276 21.66 19.12 13.10
CA PRO A 276 23.00 18.57 13.02
C PRO A 276 23.20 17.75 11.74
N GLN A 277 24.44 17.69 11.27
CA GLN A 277 24.85 16.77 10.20
C GLN A 277 24.62 15.29 10.57
N SER A 278 24.37 14.98 11.85
CA SER A 278 24.01 13.64 12.37
C SER A 278 22.52 13.25 12.21
N LEU A 279 21.67 14.04 11.55
CA LEU A 279 20.42 13.51 10.95
C LEU A 279 20.67 12.69 9.67
N ALA A 280 21.93 12.54 9.24
CA ALA A 280 22.33 11.49 8.31
C ALA A 280 21.73 10.11 8.70
N ALA A 281 21.61 9.22 7.72
CA ALA A 281 21.03 7.90 7.93
C ALA A 281 21.71 7.20 9.12
N GLY A 282 20.92 6.64 10.04
CA GLY A 282 21.44 5.67 11.00
C GLY A 282 22.11 4.51 10.23
N PRO A 283 23.13 3.84 10.79
CA PRO A 283 24.03 2.96 10.05
C PRO A 283 23.25 2.00 9.16
N ALA A 284 23.37 2.22 7.84
CA ALA A 284 22.71 1.44 6.81
C ALA A 284 23.51 0.15 6.54
N GLU A 285 23.89 -0.53 7.62
CA GLU A 285 24.88 -1.59 7.70
C GLU A 285 24.43 -2.62 8.74
N PHE A 286 24.85 -3.86 8.58
CA PHE A 286 24.65 -4.91 9.59
C PHE A 286 25.80 -4.88 10.60
N GLU A 287 25.50 -4.98 11.90
CA GLU A 287 26.51 -5.08 12.97
C GLU A 287 27.31 -6.37 12.85
N VAL A 288 26.61 -7.45 12.50
CA VAL A 288 27.20 -8.77 12.24
C VAL A 288 26.60 -9.30 10.95
N ALA A 289 27.42 -9.55 9.94
CA ALA A 289 27.00 -10.18 8.70
C ALA A 289 27.98 -11.29 8.31
N VAL A 290 27.44 -12.51 8.24
CA VAL A 290 28.17 -13.72 7.86
C VAL A 290 27.79 -14.10 6.42
N ILE A 291 28.77 -14.09 5.52
CA ILE A 291 28.64 -14.54 4.14
C ILE A 291 29.38 -15.86 3.95
N LYS A 292 28.73 -16.82 3.29
CA LYS A 292 29.31 -18.14 2.93
C LYS A 292 28.86 -18.54 1.52
N PRO A 293 29.68 -19.25 0.74
CA PRO A 293 29.18 -19.96 -0.43
C PRO A 293 28.08 -20.96 -0.04
N SER A 294 26.99 -21.00 -0.80
CA SER A 294 25.93 -22.00 -0.63
C SER A 294 26.44 -23.42 -0.92
N ALA A 295 25.72 -24.44 -0.46
CA ALA A 295 26.09 -25.82 -0.74
C ALA A 295 26.07 -26.14 -2.25
N PRO A 296 26.96 -27.02 -2.75
CA PRO A 296 26.96 -27.41 -4.17
C PRO A 296 25.60 -27.95 -4.62
N GLY A 297 25.07 -27.39 -5.72
CA GLY A 297 23.75 -27.76 -6.26
C GLY A 297 22.55 -27.07 -5.61
N SER A 298 22.73 -26.16 -4.64
CA SER A 298 21.64 -25.34 -4.09
C SER A 298 20.99 -24.47 -5.16
N THR A 299 19.80 -24.84 -5.63
CA THR A 299 19.00 -24.08 -6.61
C THR A 299 17.86 -23.29 -5.97
N GLN A 300 17.23 -23.87 -4.94
CA GLN A 300 16.15 -23.27 -4.17
C GLN A 300 16.67 -22.07 -3.36
N ARG A 301 15.93 -20.97 -3.41
CA ARG A 301 16.23 -19.72 -2.71
C ARG A 301 15.31 -19.57 -1.51
N SER A 302 15.78 -18.94 -0.44
CA SER A 302 14.91 -18.53 0.68
C SER A 302 15.40 -17.24 1.31
N LEU A 303 14.51 -16.25 1.43
CA LEU A 303 14.65 -15.14 2.38
C LEU A 303 13.77 -15.45 3.60
N ARG A 304 14.35 -15.42 4.80
CA ARG A 304 13.61 -15.28 6.07
C ARG A 304 14.05 -14.00 6.77
N ILE A 305 13.06 -13.26 7.28
CA ILE A 305 13.25 -12.14 8.20
C ILE A 305 12.75 -12.61 9.57
N GLU A 306 13.62 -12.62 10.57
CA GLU A 306 13.32 -13.08 11.93
C GLU A 306 12.90 -11.89 12.83
N PRO A 307 12.19 -12.13 13.95
CA PRO A 307 11.92 -11.10 14.96
C PRO A 307 13.20 -10.38 15.42
N GLY A 308 13.13 -9.06 15.61
CA GLY A 308 14.31 -8.20 15.81
C GLY A 308 15.00 -7.78 14.49
N GLY A 309 14.69 -8.46 13.38
CA GLY A 309 15.09 -8.05 12.04
C GLY A 309 16.36 -8.70 11.49
N ARG A 310 16.82 -9.80 12.10
CA ARG A 310 17.87 -10.64 11.53
C ARG A 310 17.40 -11.26 10.22
N ILE A 311 18.22 -11.18 9.18
CA ILE A 311 17.96 -11.80 7.87
C ILE A 311 18.72 -13.11 7.69
N ASP A 312 18.10 -14.04 6.98
CA ASP A 312 18.64 -15.34 6.59
C ASP A 312 18.29 -15.55 5.10
N LEU A 313 19.23 -15.17 4.23
CA LEU A 313 19.18 -15.33 2.78
C LEU A 313 19.97 -16.59 2.40
N ARG A 314 19.41 -17.50 1.60
CA ARG A 314 20.11 -18.72 1.14
C ARG A 314 19.92 -19.02 -0.33
N GLY A 315 20.93 -19.63 -0.93
CA GLY A 315 20.92 -20.13 -2.31
C GLY A 315 20.85 -19.04 -3.38
N PHE A 316 21.09 -17.77 -3.04
CA PHE A 316 21.00 -16.65 -3.98
C PHE A 316 22.28 -16.48 -4.78
N THR A 317 22.15 -16.27 -6.09
CA THR A 317 23.30 -15.89 -6.92
C THR A 317 23.70 -14.44 -6.62
N LEU A 318 24.97 -14.08 -6.78
CA LEU A 318 25.39 -12.70 -6.49
C LEU A 318 24.67 -11.69 -7.41
N LYS A 319 24.37 -12.05 -8.66
CA LYS A 319 23.52 -11.24 -9.55
C LYS A 319 22.14 -10.96 -8.96
N ALA A 320 21.50 -11.97 -8.36
CA ALA A 320 20.19 -11.81 -7.72
C ALA A 320 20.26 -10.94 -6.46
N LEU A 321 21.33 -11.06 -5.67
CA LEU A 321 21.56 -10.20 -4.50
C LEU A 321 21.76 -8.72 -4.91
N ILE A 322 22.49 -8.46 -6.00
CA ILE A 322 22.67 -7.12 -6.56
C ILE A 322 21.34 -6.57 -7.11
N LYS A 323 20.62 -7.33 -7.95
CA LYS A 323 19.31 -6.91 -8.49
C LYS A 323 18.29 -6.62 -7.38
N PHE A 324 18.32 -7.35 -6.27
CA PHE A 324 17.50 -7.09 -5.09
C PHE A 324 17.96 -5.82 -4.34
N ALA A 325 19.24 -5.70 -4.00
CA ALA A 325 19.78 -4.54 -3.29
C ALA A 325 19.67 -3.20 -4.05
N TRP A 326 19.51 -3.24 -5.38
CA TRP A 326 19.22 -2.07 -6.23
C TRP A 326 17.75 -1.95 -6.69
N ASN A 327 16.86 -2.82 -6.22
CA ASN A 327 15.42 -2.86 -6.54
C ASN A 327 15.10 -2.95 -8.06
N PHE A 328 15.86 -3.77 -8.80
CA PHE A 328 15.56 -4.16 -10.19
C PHE A 328 14.69 -5.43 -10.28
N GLN A 329 14.50 -6.13 -9.15
CA GLN A 329 13.77 -7.37 -9.07
C GLN A 329 13.25 -7.62 -7.64
N ASP A 330 11.93 -7.58 -7.46
CA ASP A 330 11.28 -8.34 -6.38
C ASP A 330 11.58 -9.82 -6.56
N LEU A 331 11.97 -10.49 -5.47
CA LEU A 331 12.84 -11.68 -5.51
C LEU A 331 12.43 -12.77 -6.51
N ASP A 332 11.15 -13.04 -6.68
CA ASP A 332 10.66 -14.16 -7.50
C ASP A 332 10.41 -13.87 -8.99
N VAL A 333 10.16 -12.62 -9.43
CA VAL A 333 9.98 -12.34 -10.87
C VAL A 333 10.38 -10.92 -11.28
N MET A 334 11.50 -10.77 -12.04
CA MET A 334 11.67 -9.78 -13.13
C MET A 334 12.89 -10.11 -14.01
N ASP A 335 12.67 -10.29 -15.32
CA ASP A 335 13.73 -10.42 -16.32
C ASP A 335 14.21 -9.04 -16.79
N ASN A 336 14.89 -8.36 -15.86
CA ASN A 336 15.57 -7.09 -16.04
C ASN A 336 17.09 -7.27 -16.18
N ASP A 337 17.56 -8.37 -16.78
CA ASP A 337 19.00 -8.64 -16.90
C ASP A 337 19.71 -7.66 -17.86
N ASP A 338 18.99 -7.10 -18.85
CA ASP A 338 19.45 -5.96 -19.68
C ASP A 338 19.77 -4.70 -18.84
N MET A 339 19.28 -4.58 -17.59
CA MET A 339 19.46 -3.40 -16.72
C MET A 339 20.72 -3.47 -15.84
N LEU A 340 21.44 -4.60 -15.82
CA LEU A 340 22.66 -4.80 -15.05
C LEU A 340 23.82 -5.24 -15.97
N VAL A 341 24.61 -4.26 -16.40
CA VAL A 341 25.70 -4.40 -17.38
C VAL A 341 27.05 -4.64 -16.68
N GLY A 342 28.01 -5.25 -17.37
CA GLY A 342 29.37 -5.49 -16.84
C GLY A 342 29.51 -6.73 -15.95
N ALA A 343 28.41 -7.34 -15.53
CA ALA A 343 28.39 -8.51 -14.64
C ALA A 343 29.28 -9.69 -15.15
N PRO A 344 30.33 -10.09 -14.40
CA PRO A 344 31.10 -11.30 -14.71
C PRO A 344 30.24 -12.56 -14.64
N LYS A 345 30.44 -13.53 -15.54
CA LYS A 345 29.60 -14.74 -15.65
C LYS A 345 29.47 -15.59 -14.38
N TRP A 346 30.39 -15.48 -13.43
CA TRP A 346 30.28 -16.20 -12.16
C TRP A 346 29.16 -15.66 -11.26
N LEU A 347 28.72 -14.40 -11.44
CA LEU A 347 27.57 -13.81 -10.74
C LEU A 347 26.25 -14.54 -11.07
N ASP A 348 26.14 -15.19 -12.22
CA ASP A 348 24.97 -15.99 -12.63
C ASP A 348 24.94 -17.38 -11.99
N THR A 349 26.10 -17.91 -11.58
CA THR A 349 26.25 -19.32 -11.17
C THR A 349 26.60 -19.50 -9.70
N GLU A 350 27.49 -18.67 -9.15
CA GLU A 350 27.95 -18.78 -7.77
C GLU A 350 26.92 -18.21 -6.81
N ARG A 351 26.68 -18.95 -5.72
CA ARG A 351 25.59 -18.71 -4.79
C ARG A 351 26.11 -18.53 -3.39
N PHE A 352 25.47 -17.63 -2.66
CA PHE A 352 25.85 -17.24 -1.32
C PHE A 352 24.66 -17.33 -0.37
N ASP A 353 24.97 -17.80 0.84
CA ASP A 353 24.11 -17.71 2.00
C ASP A 353 24.60 -16.51 2.84
N ILE A 354 23.69 -15.61 3.20
CA ILE A 354 23.97 -14.41 3.99
C ILE A 354 23.06 -14.43 5.23
N VAL A 355 23.69 -14.45 6.41
CA VAL A 355 23.00 -14.35 7.70
C VAL A 355 23.50 -13.09 8.39
N ALA A 356 22.62 -12.11 8.58
CA ALA A 356 23.02 -10.79 9.04
C ALA A 356 22.03 -10.14 10.04
N SER A 357 22.56 -9.37 10.98
CA SER A 357 21.83 -8.76 12.11
C SER A 357 22.00 -7.24 12.13
N PRO A 358 20.93 -6.47 12.41
CA PRO A 358 20.98 -5.01 12.55
C PRO A 358 21.61 -4.57 13.89
N ALA A 359 22.21 -3.38 13.89
CA ALA A 359 22.95 -2.80 15.03
C ALA A 359 22.09 -2.26 16.19
N ASP A 360 21.01 -2.93 16.57
CA ASP A 360 20.14 -2.46 17.67
C ASP A 360 19.34 -3.60 18.34
N PRO A 361 19.78 -4.12 19.50
CA PRO A 361 19.05 -5.09 20.30
C PRO A 361 17.94 -4.47 21.17
N ALA A 362 17.81 -3.13 21.21
CA ALA A 362 16.76 -2.43 21.96
C ALA A 362 15.53 -2.11 21.09
N ARG A 363 15.51 -2.53 19.82
CA ARG A 363 14.34 -2.39 18.93
C ARG A 363 13.09 -3.02 19.55
N PRO A 364 11.97 -2.26 19.64
CA PRO A 364 10.64 -2.87 19.76
C PRO A 364 10.45 -3.90 18.64
N SER A 365 9.76 -5.00 18.93
CA SER A 365 9.66 -6.21 18.10
C SER A 365 8.75 -6.08 16.86
N GLY A 366 8.95 -5.02 16.07
CA GLY A 366 8.36 -4.83 14.74
C GLY A 366 9.26 -5.37 13.61
N PRO A 367 8.70 -5.56 12.40
CA PRO A 367 9.47 -5.93 11.23
C PRO A 367 10.38 -4.79 10.74
N ILE A 368 11.53 -5.16 10.17
CA ILE A 368 12.30 -4.26 9.31
C ILE A 368 11.55 -4.10 7.97
N ASP A 369 11.57 -2.89 7.41
CA ASP A 369 11.06 -2.58 6.08
C ASP A 369 12.03 -3.00 4.96
N LEU A 370 11.48 -3.31 3.79
CA LEU A 370 12.25 -3.90 2.70
C LEU A 370 13.36 -2.98 2.15
N GLU A 371 13.14 -1.65 2.12
CA GLU A 371 14.18 -0.69 1.70
C GLU A 371 15.37 -0.66 2.65
N SER A 372 15.15 -0.74 3.98
CA SER A 372 16.25 -0.89 4.93
C SER A 372 17.08 -2.15 4.65
N ILE A 373 16.43 -3.27 4.29
CA ILE A 373 17.14 -4.49 3.88
C ILE A 373 17.89 -4.28 2.55
N HIS A 374 17.29 -3.61 1.56
CA HIS A 374 17.95 -3.27 0.30
C HIS A 374 19.20 -2.40 0.53
N MET A 375 19.11 -1.37 1.37
CA MET A 375 20.23 -0.49 1.70
C MET A 375 21.33 -1.20 2.49
N MET A 376 20.97 -1.95 3.55
CA MET A 376 21.93 -2.70 4.36
C MET A 376 22.63 -3.80 3.55
N LEU A 377 21.90 -4.47 2.65
CA LEU A 377 22.50 -5.42 1.70
C LEU A 377 23.37 -4.70 0.68
N ARG A 378 22.97 -3.52 0.17
CA ARG A 378 23.80 -2.73 -0.76
C ARG A 378 25.15 -2.36 -0.13
N ALA A 379 25.14 -1.81 1.07
CA ALA A 379 26.37 -1.50 1.81
C ALA A 379 27.21 -2.76 2.07
N LEU A 380 26.56 -3.87 2.49
CA LEU A 380 27.24 -5.15 2.71
C LEU A 380 27.90 -5.70 1.43
N LEU A 381 27.26 -5.58 0.26
CA LEU A 381 27.84 -6.04 -1.02
C LEU A 381 28.99 -5.13 -1.47
N VAL A 382 28.85 -3.81 -1.29
CA VAL A 382 29.90 -2.82 -1.57
C VAL A 382 31.14 -3.07 -0.71
N ASP A 383 31.00 -3.32 0.60
CA ASP A 383 32.18 -3.68 1.41
C ASP A 383 32.67 -5.11 1.12
N ARG A 384 31.81 -6.13 1.27
CA ARG A 384 32.27 -7.53 1.29
C ARG A 384 32.85 -7.99 -0.03
N PHE A 385 32.27 -7.60 -1.17
CA PHE A 385 32.71 -7.99 -2.51
C PHE A 385 33.41 -6.84 -3.26
N LYS A 386 33.75 -5.73 -2.57
CA LYS A 386 34.33 -4.50 -3.16
C LYS A 386 33.58 -4.02 -4.41
N LEU A 387 32.25 -4.18 -4.40
CA LEU A 387 31.37 -3.92 -5.53
C LEU A 387 31.35 -2.41 -5.85
N ALA A 388 31.89 -2.05 -7.02
CA ALA A 388 31.86 -0.70 -7.57
C ALA A 388 30.92 -0.63 -8.78
N THR A 389 30.11 0.42 -8.84
CA THR A 389 29.07 0.59 -9.87
C THR A 389 28.83 2.05 -10.23
N HIS A 390 28.50 2.33 -11.49
CA HIS A 390 27.95 3.61 -11.94
C HIS A 390 26.68 3.43 -12.79
N ASN A 391 26.03 4.54 -13.14
CA ASN A 391 24.89 4.54 -14.06
C ASN A 391 25.32 5.04 -15.45
N GLU A 392 25.02 4.27 -16.49
CA GLU A 392 25.29 4.62 -17.90
C GLU A 392 23.98 4.61 -18.72
N SER A 393 23.96 5.22 -19.91
CA SER A 393 22.80 5.11 -20.82
C SER A 393 23.06 4.04 -21.90
N GLN A 394 22.42 2.88 -21.77
CA GLN A 394 22.58 1.74 -22.68
C GLN A 394 21.26 1.35 -23.37
N PRO A 395 21.29 0.76 -24.58
CA PRO A 395 20.09 0.46 -25.37
C PRO A 395 19.42 -0.86 -24.91
N VAL A 396 18.58 -0.77 -23.88
CA VAL A 396 17.89 -1.90 -23.26
C VAL A 396 16.50 -2.16 -23.84
N SER A 397 15.97 -3.35 -23.60
CA SER A 397 14.61 -3.75 -23.98
C SER A 397 13.55 -3.01 -23.15
N VAL A 398 12.61 -2.32 -23.80
CA VAL A 398 11.49 -1.58 -23.18
C VAL A 398 10.19 -1.75 -23.98
N TYR A 399 9.04 -1.56 -23.33
CA TYR A 399 7.75 -1.49 -24.01
C TYR A 399 7.39 -0.05 -24.38
N ALA A 400 7.24 0.23 -25.68
CA ALA A 400 6.61 1.44 -26.17
C ALA A 400 5.10 1.34 -25.98
N LEU A 401 4.50 2.22 -25.16
CA LEU A 401 3.06 2.46 -25.18
C LEU A 401 2.74 3.31 -26.42
N VAL A 402 2.03 2.74 -27.40
CA VAL A 402 1.70 3.42 -28.67
C VAL A 402 0.20 3.54 -28.87
N ALA A 403 -0.22 4.64 -29.51
CA ALA A 403 -1.59 4.79 -29.99
C ALA A 403 -1.86 3.83 -31.17
N ALA A 404 -3.01 3.16 -31.15
CA ALA A 404 -3.47 2.30 -32.25
C ALA A 404 -4.82 2.76 -32.81
N LYS A 405 -5.85 2.84 -31.95
CA LYS A 405 -7.15 3.46 -32.23
C LYS A 405 -7.73 4.07 -30.95
N PRO A 406 -7.14 5.16 -30.41
CA PRO A 406 -7.42 5.65 -29.05
C PRO A 406 -8.90 5.88 -28.75
N LYS A 407 -9.33 5.42 -27.57
CA LYS A 407 -10.70 5.49 -27.04
C LYS A 407 -10.74 6.26 -25.72
N LEU A 408 -10.01 7.36 -25.66
CA LEU A 408 -9.79 8.15 -24.45
C LEU A 408 -10.71 9.37 -24.42
N LYS A 409 -11.30 9.67 -23.25
CA LYS A 409 -11.99 10.95 -23.02
C LYS A 409 -10.95 11.99 -22.61
N LYS A 410 -10.90 13.14 -23.28
CA LYS A 410 -10.02 14.25 -22.86
C LYS A 410 -10.45 14.73 -21.46
N ALA A 411 -9.47 14.90 -20.56
CA ALA A 411 -9.74 15.28 -19.19
C ALA A 411 -10.11 16.76 -19.04
N ASP A 412 -10.77 17.06 -17.93
CA ASP A 412 -10.87 18.42 -17.39
C ASP A 412 -9.66 18.69 -16.49
N SER A 413 -8.83 19.65 -16.90
CA SER A 413 -7.56 20.02 -16.26
C SER A 413 -7.71 20.66 -14.88
N SER A 414 -8.93 20.95 -14.42
CA SER A 414 -9.19 21.37 -13.03
C SER A 414 -9.18 20.21 -12.03
N ASN A 415 -9.32 18.96 -12.49
CA ASN A 415 -9.18 17.78 -11.63
C ASN A 415 -7.70 17.53 -11.31
N ARG A 416 -7.40 17.11 -10.07
CA ARG A 416 -6.05 16.63 -9.74
C ARG A 416 -5.75 15.34 -10.56
N PRO A 417 -4.58 15.24 -11.23
CA PRO A 417 -4.16 14.03 -11.92
C PRO A 417 -4.05 12.84 -10.95
N GLY A 418 -4.52 11.66 -11.37
CA GLY A 418 -4.37 10.45 -10.56
C GLY A 418 -5.20 9.28 -11.07
N CYS A 419 -4.87 8.09 -10.57
CA CYS A 419 -5.65 6.87 -10.81
C CYS A 419 -5.89 6.14 -9.49
N ARG A 420 -7.13 5.71 -9.27
CA ARG A 420 -7.62 5.07 -8.03
C ARG A 420 -8.25 3.72 -8.31
N ASN A 421 -8.21 2.80 -7.36
CA ASN A 421 -8.97 1.56 -7.47
C ASN A 421 -10.47 1.89 -7.56
N ALA A 422 -11.18 1.18 -8.44
CA ALA A 422 -12.60 1.40 -8.68
C ALA A 422 -13.35 0.07 -8.48
N PRO A 423 -14.42 0.02 -7.66
CA PRO A 423 -15.20 -1.20 -7.51
C PRO A 423 -15.87 -1.54 -8.84
N ILE A 424 -16.03 -2.83 -9.09
CA ILE A 424 -16.38 -3.34 -10.41
C ILE A 424 -17.89 -3.59 -10.43
N PRO A 425 -18.66 -2.92 -11.32
CA PRO A 425 -20.12 -3.00 -11.30
C PRO A 425 -20.62 -4.44 -11.40
N ILE A 426 -21.41 -4.85 -10.42
CA ILE A 426 -21.95 -6.20 -10.30
C ILE A 426 -22.98 -6.42 -11.43
N ARG A 427 -22.74 -7.43 -12.27
CA ARG A 427 -23.53 -7.80 -13.46
C ARG A 427 -23.94 -9.27 -13.42
N ALA A 428 -24.93 -9.65 -14.23
CA ALA A 428 -25.54 -10.98 -14.21
C ALA A 428 -24.56 -12.16 -14.50
N ASN A 429 -23.46 -11.94 -15.21
CA ASN A 429 -22.42 -12.96 -15.42
C ASN A 429 -21.15 -12.61 -14.65
N MET A 430 -21.06 -13.05 -13.38
CA MET A 430 -19.88 -12.89 -12.53
C MET A 430 -18.64 -13.63 -13.02
N ALA A 431 -18.81 -14.70 -13.79
CA ALA A 431 -17.70 -15.51 -14.29
C ALA A 431 -16.88 -14.78 -15.37
N SER A 432 -17.46 -13.75 -16.02
CA SER A 432 -16.80 -12.92 -17.04
C SER A 432 -16.32 -11.55 -16.57
N VAL A 433 -16.31 -11.27 -15.26
CA VAL A 433 -16.00 -9.94 -14.72
C VAL A 433 -14.49 -9.79 -14.46
N PRO A 434 -13.83 -8.70 -14.92
CA PRO A 434 -12.41 -8.46 -14.66
C PRO A 434 -12.09 -8.42 -13.17
N ASN A 435 -10.90 -8.89 -12.76
CA ASN A 435 -10.51 -8.92 -11.36
C ASN A 435 -10.20 -7.53 -10.80
N PHE A 436 -9.49 -6.71 -11.56
CA PHE A 436 -9.00 -5.39 -11.16
C PHE A 436 -9.66 -4.32 -12.02
N SER A 437 -9.86 -3.14 -11.44
CA SER A 437 -10.21 -1.94 -12.20
C SER A 437 -9.66 -0.69 -11.55
N VAL A 438 -9.14 0.21 -12.39
CA VAL A 438 -8.62 1.50 -11.98
C VAL A 438 -9.35 2.61 -12.75
N ALA A 439 -9.74 3.68 -12.06
CA ALA A 439 -10.30 4.90 -12.64
C ALA A 439 -9.24 5.99 -12.63
N CYS A 440 -8.77 6.39 -13.81
CA CYS A 440 -7.84 7.49 -14.04
C CYS A 440 -8.59 8.78 -14.39
N ARG A 441 -8.13 9.92 -13.86
CA ARG A 441 -8.60 11.27 -14.20
C ARG A 441 -7.41 12.20 -14.40
N ASN A 442 -7.52 13.07 -15.41
CA ASN A 442 -6.46 14.02 -15.77
C ASN A 442 -5.05 13.36 -15.87
N THR A 443 -4.99 12.12 -16.36
CA THR A 443 -3.74 11.32 -16.43
C THR A 443 -3.10 11.44 -17.81
N THR A 444 -1.82 11.76 -17.87
CA THR A 444 -1.02 11.76 -19.13
C THR A 444 -0.62 10.35 -19.55
N MET A 445 -0.25 10.15 -20.82
CA MET A 445 0.21 8.84 -21.30
C MET A 445 1.57 8.42 -20.71
N ALA A 446 2.44 9.38 -20.33
CA ALA A 446 3.63 9.12 -19.52
C ALA A 446 3.29 8.56 -18.12
N GLN A 447 2.38 9.21 -17.38
CA GLN A 447 1.93 8.73 -16.07
C GLN A 447 1.20 7.37 -16.13
N LEU A 448 0.54 7.06 -17.26
CA LEU A 448 0.01 5.72 -17.50
C LEU A 448 1.14 4.71 -17.73
N ALA A 449 2.14 5.04 -18.55
CA ALA A 449 3.30 4.17 -18.78
C ALA A 449 4.04 3.82 -17.49
N GLU A 450 4.36 4.81 -16.65
CA GLU A 450 4.98 4.61 -15.33
C GLU A 450 4.19 3.65 -14.44
N ARG A 451 2.85 3.75 -14.45
CA ARG A 451 1.97 2.86 -13.67
C ARG A 451 1.76 1.47 -14.31
N LEU A 452 2.05 1.29 -15.60
CA LEU A 452 1.77 0.03 -16.30
C LEU A 452 2.67 -1.13 -15.87
N GLN A 453 3.95 -0.87 -15.54
CA GLN A 453 4.84 -1.93 -15.05
C GLN A 453 4.39 -2.48 -13.68
N PRO A 454 4.11 -1.68 -12.63
CA PRO A 454 3.60 -2.20 -11.35
C PRO A 454 2.17 -2.78 -11.42
N MET A 455 1.29 -2.29 -12.31
CA MET A 455 0.00 -2.96 -12.59
C MET A 455 0.18 -4.27 -13.40
N GLY A 456 1.30 -4.39 -14.12
CA GLY A 456 1.69 -5.54 -14.92
C GLY A 456 2.39 -6.65 -14.15
N GLY A 457 3.22 -6.30 -13.17
CA GLY A 457 4.06 -7.25 -12.44
C GLY A 457 4.81 -8.19 -13.37
N SER A 458 4.65 -9.50 -13.13
CA SER A 458 5.35 -10.57 -13.86
C SER A 458 5.09 -10.63 -15.37
N TYR A 459 3.98 -10.10 -15.89
CA TYR A 459 3.65 -10.18 -17.33
C TYR A 459 3.94 -8.89 -18.11
N ILE A 460 4.47 -7.85 -17.46
CA ILE A 460 5.13 -6.70 -18.12
C ILE A 460 6.54 -6.61 -17.51
N PRO A 461 7.49 -7.47 -17.94
CA PRO A 461 8.79 -7.58 -17.29
C PRO A 461 9.64 -6.32 -17.43
N HIS A 462 9.59 -5.63 -18.57
CA HIS A 462 10.43 -4.49 -18.89
C HIS A 462 9.76 -3.13 -18.63
N PRO A 463 10.54 -2.05 -18.43
CA PRO A 463 10.01 -0.69 -18.34
C PRO A 463 9.11 -0.30 -19.50
N VAL A 464 8.05 0.45 -19.20
CA VAL A 464 7.12 1.00 -20.20
C VAL A 464 7.41 2.49 -20.38
N ILE A 465 7.51 2.94 -21.63
CA ILE A 465 7.68 4.36 -21.96
C ILE A 465 6.55 4.85 -22.86
N ASP A 466 6.20 6.13 -22.73
CA ASP A 466 5.27 6.77 -23.67
C ASP A 466 5.90 6.86 -25.07
N SER A 467 5.13 6.45 -26.07
CA SER A 467 5.40 6.63 -27.50
C SER A 467 4.08 6.78 -28.25
N THR A 468 3.05 7.32 -27.58
CA THR A 468 1.69 7.46 -28.10
C THR A 468 1.52 8.64 -29.04
N GLY A 469 2.24 9.74 -28.80
CA GLY A 469 2.02 11.02 -29.46
C GLY A 469 0.70 11.70 -29.07
N LEU A 470 0.14 11.37 -27.89
CA LEU A 470 -1.15 11.88 -27.41
C LEU A 470 -0.97 12.98 -26.36
N ASP A 471 -0.79 14.22 -26.82
CA ASP A 471 -0.59 15.38 -25.97
C ASP A 471 -1.75 15.62 -24.99
N GLY A 472 -1.39 16.03 -23.77
CA GLY A 472 -2.32 16.35 -22.70
C GLY A 472 -2.72 15.13 -21.86
N ALA A 473 -3.93 15.21 -21.30
CA ALA A 473 -4.37 14.35 -20.22
C ALA A 473 -5.79 13.83 -20.42
N TRP A 474 -6.06 12.67 -19.85
CA TRP A 474 -7.20 11.82 -20.22
C TRP A 474 -7.91 11.23 -18.99
N ASP A 475 -9.23 11.11 -19.10
CA ASP A 475 -10.07 10.38 -18.16
C ASP A 475 -10.41 9.02 -18.76
N PHE A 476 -10.24 7.94 -17.99
CA PHE A 476 -10.58 6.59 -18.43
C PHE A 476 -10.74 5.62 -17.25
N VAL A 477 -11.46 4.52 -17.49
CA VAL A 477 -11.48 3.35 -16.61
C VAL A 477 -10.83 2.21 -17.37
N LEU A 478 -9.90 1.51 -16.72
CA LEU A 478 -9.18 0.35 -17.26
C LEU A 478 -9.42 -0.83 -16.33
N SER A 479 -9.96 -1.92 -16.85
CA SER A 479 -10.33 -3.12 -16.08
C SER A 479 -9.75 -4.39 -16.69
N TRP A 480 -9.10 -5.24 -15.90
CA TRP A 480 -8.38 -6.42 -16.41
C TRP A 480 -8.36 -7.58 -15.41
N SER A 481 -7.86 -8.73 -15.86
CA SER A 481 -7.52 -9.89 -15.03
C SER A 481 -6.06 -10.31 -15.31
N PRO A 482 -5.31 -10.82 -14.32
CA PRO A 482 -4.00 -11.42 -14.54
C PRO A 482 -4.13 -12.72 -15.37
N PRO A 483 -3.13 -13.09 -16.19
CA PRO A 483 -3.15 -14.33 -16.98
C PRO A 483 -3.48 -15.58 -16.15
N HIS A 484 -2.86 -15.74 -14.97
CA HIS A 484 -3.09 -16.90 -14.09
C HIS A 484 -4.53 -17.00 -13.51
N LEU A 485 -5.35 -15.94 -13.60
CA LEU A 485 -6.78 -15.96 -13.27
C LEU A 485 -7.69 -16.05 -14.52
N ILE A 486 -7.13 -15.87 -15.72
CA ILE A 486 -7.80 -16.05 -17.02
C ILE A 486 -7.65 -17.49 -17.51
N GLU A 487 -6.47 -18.09 -17.36
CA GLU A 487 -6.12 -19.39 -17.95
C GLU A 487 -6.45 -20.59 -17.03
N GLY A 488 -7.13 -20.36 -15.90
CA GLY A 488 -7.53 -21.42 -14.97
C GLY A 488 -6.34 -22.09 -14.27
N GLY A 489 -5.44 -21.26 -13.71
CA GLY A 489 -4.06 -21.63 -13.33
C GLY A 489 -3.86 -23.03 -12.73
N ASP A 490 -3.05 -23.81 -13.43
CA ASP A 490 -2.45 -25.10 -13.07
C ASP A 490 -3.28 -26.00 -12.12
N ALA A 491 -4.41 -26.47 -12.64
CA ALA A 491 -5.05 -27.66 -12.10
C ALA A 491 -4.08 -28.85 -12.20
N VAL A 492 -3.65 -29.37 -11.04
CA VAL A 492 -2.62 -30.40 -10.93
C VAL A 492 -3.06 -31.68 -11.65
N GLY A 493 -2.48 -31.96 -12.82
CA GLY A 493 -2.61 -33.25 -13.51
C GLY A 493 -3.78 -33.38 -14.52
N ALA A 494 -4.02 -32.39 -15.37
CA ALA A 494 -4.86 -32.53 -16.58
C ALA A 494 -4.03 -32.41 -17.87
N ALA A 495 -4.39 -33.16 -18.92
CA ALA A 495 -3.58 -33.29 -20.14
C ALA A 495 -4.25 -32.70 -21.39
N ALA A 496 -3.41 -32.21 -22.30
CA ALA A 496 -3.71 -31.66 -23.63
C ALA A 496 -4.50 -30.31 -23.67
N PRO A 497 -4.21 -29.42 -24.64
CA PRO A 497 -4.85 -28.12 -24.73
C PRO A 497 -6.25 -28.21 -25.35
N ALA A 498 -7.28 -28.00 -24.53
CA ALA A 498 -8.62 -27.69 -25.03
C ALA A 498 -8.64 -26.35 -25.79
N ALA A 499 -9.58 -26.20 -26.73
CA ALA A 499 -9.69 -24.97 -27.52
C ALA A 499 -10.09 -23.77 -26.64
N ARG A 500 -9.57 -22.57 -26.98
CA ARG A 500 -9.86 -21.32 -26.27
C ARG A 500 -11.33 -20.91 -26.40
N ASP A 501 -12.06 -20.89 -25.29
CA ASP A 501 -13.17 -19.95 -25.01
C ASP A 501 -13.36 -19.84 -23.47
N PRO A 502 -14.12 -18.86 -22.93
CA PRO A 502 -13.43 -17.65 -22.50
C PRO A 502 -13.76 -17.20 -21.06
N ASN A 503 -12.76 -16.87 -20.25
CA ASN A 503 -12.98 -16.16 -18.98
C ASN A 503 -13.51 -14.73 -19.17
N GLY A 504 -13.58 -14.20 -20.41
CA GLY A 504 -14.14 -12.89 -20.77
C GLY A 504 -13.33 -11.66 -20.30
N GLY A 505 -12.70 -11.77 -19.13
CA GLY A 505 -11.69 -10.85 -18.62
C GLY A 505 -10.51 -10.76 -19.58
N LEU A 506 -10.07 -9.53 -19.81
CA LEU A 506 -8.92 -9.21 -20.65
C LEU A 506 -7.66 -9.20 -19.81
N THR A 507 -6.54 -9.68 -20.36
CA THR A 507 -5.22 -9.31 -19.81
C THR A 507 -5.05 -7.79 -19.88
N LEU A 508 -4.20 -7.18 -19.04
CA LEU A 508 -3.98 -5.72 -19.07
C LEU A 508 -3.52 -5.23 -20.46
N VAL A 509 -2.71 -6.02 -21.17
CA VAL A 509 -2.24 -5.72 -22.53
C VAL A 509 -3.39 -5.73 -23.55
N GLU A 510 -4.34 -6.67 -23.43
CA GLU A 510 -5.57 -6.65 -24.23
C GLU A 510 -6.56 -5.57 -23.80
N ALA A 511 -6.60 -5.22 -22.51
CA ALA A 511 -7.46 -4.17 -21.98
C ALA A 511 -7.01 -2.81 -22.52
N LEU A 512 -5.70 -2.54 -22.59
CA LEU A 512 -5.15 -1.38 -23.29
C LEU A 512 -5.66 -1.28 -24.74
N ASP A 513 -5.62 -2.36 -25.52
CA ASP A 513 -6.02 -2.31 -26.94
C ASP A 513 -7.54 -2.24 -27.12
N LYS A 514 -8.27 -3.10 -26.41
CA LYS A 514 -9.73 -3.24 -26.59
C LYS A 514 -10.51 -2.13 -25.89
N GLN A 515 -10.06 -1.65 -24.72
CA GLN A 515 -10.75 -0.59 -23.96
C GLN A 515 -10.20 0.81 -24.28
N LEU A 516 -8.88 1.01 -24.30
CA LEU A 516 -8.27 2.34 -24.48
C LEU A 516 -7.75 2.61 -25.91
N GLY A 517 -7.59 1.58 -26.75
CA GLY A 517 -7.03 1.72 -28.10
C GLY A 517 -5.51 1.94 -28.14
N LEU A 518 -4.81 1.51 -27.08
CA LEU A 518 -3.36 1.63 -26.88
C LEU A 518 -2.70 0.24 -26.94
N ARG A 519 -1.43 0.17 -27.34
CA ARG A 519 -0.68 -1.11 -27.43
C ARG A 519 0.71 -1.00 -26.83
N LEU A 520 1.21 -2.10 -26.29
CA LEU A 520 2.64 -2.24 -25.98
C LEU A 520 3.38 -2.82 -27.19
N LYS A 521 4.54 -2.24 -27.53
CA LYS A 521 5.49 -2.78 -28.52
C LYS A 521 6.87 -2.88 -27.91
N LEU A 522 7.45 -4.08 -27.88
CA LEU A 522 8.84 -4.27 -27.46
C LEU A 522 9.78 -3.57 -28.46
N GLN A 523 10.70 -2.75 -27.96
CA GLN A 523 11.73 -2.04 -28.72
C GLN A 523 12.99 -1.91 -27.85
N ARG A 524 14.15 -1.63 -28.46
CA ARG A 524 15.33 -1.19 -27.69
C ARG A 524 15.45 0.34 -27.65
N ARG A 525 15.74 0.90 -26.47
CA ARG A 525 15.90 2.34 -26.24
C ARG A 525 17.00 2.63 -25.23
N PRO A 526 17.72 3.76 -25.34
CA PRO A 526 18.63 4.21 -24.28
C PRO A 526 17.85 4.43 -22.98
N MET A 527 18.26 3.74 -21.92
CA MET A 527 17.78 3.92 -20.55
C MET A 527 18.98 3.98 -19.61
N PRO A 528 18.86 4.60 -18.41
CA PRO A 528 19.84 4.40 -17.35
C PRO A 528 19.92 2.91 -16.97
N VAL A 529 21.12 2.34 -16.98
CA VAL A 529 21.45 0.99 -16.49
C VAL A 529 22.48 1.08 -15.38
N LEU A 530 22.52 0.09 -14.50
CA LEU A 530 23.65 -0.06 -13.57
C LEU A 530 24.77 -0.84 -14.26
N VAL A 531 25.96 -0.26 -14.31
CA VAL A 531 27.18 -0.92 -14.77
C VAL A 531 27.98 -1.37 -13.55
N ILE A 532 28.43 -2.62 -13.55
CA ILE A 532 29.42 -3.12 -12.59
C ILE A 532 30.81 -2.80 -13.12
N ASP A 533 31.53 -1.92 -12.41
CA ASP A 533 32.91 -1.54 -12.70
C ASP A 533 33.91 -2.54 -12.09
N HIS A 534 33.60 -3.02 -10.89
CA HIS A 534 34.42 -4.00 -10.16
C HIS A 534 33.58 -4.84 -9.22
N VAL A 535 33.95 -6.11 -9.04
CA VAL A 535 33.41 -7.03 -8.03
C VAL A 535 34.39 -8.18 -7.82
N GLU A 536 34.75 -8.46 -6.57
CA GLU A 536 35.63 -9.57 -6.19
C GLU A 536 34.84 -10.89 -6.11
N GLN A 537 35.46 -12.01 -6.53
CA GLN A 537 34.82 -13.34 -6.53
C GLN A 537 34.71 -13.96 -5.13
N LYS A 538 35.62 -13.60 -4.23
CA LYS A 538 35.61 -14.01 -2.84
C LYS A 538 35.24 -12.80 -1.99
N PRO A 539 34.28 -12.90 -1.06
CA PRO A 539 34.04 -11.83 -0.11
C PRO A 539 35.21 -11.72 0.88
N THR A 540 35.36 -10.57 1.53
CA THR A 540 36.28 -10.38 2.66
C THR A 540 35.97 -11.35 3.81
N ASP A 541 37.01 -11.75 4.55
CA ASP A 541 36.87 -12.66 5.71
C ASP A 541 35.88 -12.13 6.75
N ASN A 542 35.08 -13.04 7.32
CA ASN A 542 33.88 -12.74 8.11
C ASN A 542 34.13 -11.97 9.39
#